data_AF-A0A956HG25-F1
#
_entry.id   AF-A0A956HG25-F1
#
_cell.length_a   1.000
_cell.length_b   1.000
_cell.length_c   1.000
_cell.angle_alpha   90.00
_cell.angle_beta   90.00
_cell.angle_gamma   90.00
#
_symmetry.space_group_name_H-M   'P 1'
#
loop_
_entity.id
_entity.type
_entity.pdbx_description
1 polymer ?
#
loop_
_entity_poly.entity_id
_entity_poly.type
_entity_poly.pdbx_seq_one_letter_code
_entity_poly.pdbx_strand_id
1 'polypeptide(L)'
;MTTSVSQSVMMGVTRRVVDQFTEQGLMFTALDVSNVVKKSLRQVRHREVAPLVRELFEEDGMGDDYQRTLIDVMAGGKSKAQAFLYHLKTDNPQQYDDDQRSKLALAPVVSASSDDDLALDPNIQELELQPGKDGRLRIPRKLLQKAGVLGEDIELFLVADGPDLQLVDKGKGPAGEAPIAALRYAHPSLLHLPRQFVYPFDPDSEIIARVDDEGLFVEGMPR
;
A
#
# COMPACT_ATOMS: atom_id res chain seq x y z
N MET A 1 -30.91 6.61 -9.52
CA MET A 1 -30.20 6.88 -8.25
C MET A 1 -28.73 6.57 -8.48
N THR A 2 -27.85 7.57 -8.48
CA THR A 2 -26.40 7.37 -8.60
C THR A 2 -25.87 6.91 -7.25
N THR A 3 -25.46 5.66 -7.14
CA THR A 3 -24.86 5.10 -5.93
C THR A 3 -23.53 5.80 -5.69
N SER A 4 -23.48 6.75 -4.75
CA SER A 4 -22.23 7.40 -4.35
C SER A 4 -21.31 6.36 -3.71
N VAL A 5 -20.06 6.27 -4.17
CA VAL A 5 -19.03 5.44 -3.54
C VAL A 5 -18.85 5.90 -2.10
N SER A 6 -18.80 4.98 -1.13
CA SER A 6 -18.56 5.35 0.26
C SER A 6 -17.15 5.92 0.45
N GLN A 7 -17.02 6.86 1.38
CA GLN A 7 -15.72 7.47 1.69
C GLN A 7 -14.68 6.43 2.15
N SER A 8 -15.10 5.41 2.89
CA SER A 8 -14.21 4.32 3.34
C SER A 8 -13.65 3.51 2.18
N VAL A 9 -14.47 3.19 1.17
CA VAL A 9 -14.01 2.47 -0.03
C VAL A 9 -13.08 3.33 -0.86
N MET A 10 -13.40 4.61 -1.04
CA MET A 10 -12.54 5.55 -1.77
C MET A 10 -11.19 5.75 -1.08
N MET A 11 -11.17 5.87 0.24
CA MET A 11 -9.93 5.94 1.03
C MET A 11 -9.11 4.67 0.88
N GLY A 12 -9.73 3.49 1.00
CA GLY A 12 -9.07 2.21 0.79
C GLY A 12 -8.39 2.13 -0.58
N VAL A 13 -9.13 2.34 -1.66
CA VAL A 13 -8.58 2.28 -3.03
C VAL A 13 -7.49 3.34 -3.25
N THR A 14 -7.68 4.57 -2.75
CA THR A 14 -6.68 5.63 -2.88
C THR A 14 -5.38 5.25 -2.17
N ARG A 15 -5.48 4.72 -0.95
CA ARG A 15 -4.34 4.25 -0.17
C ARG A 15 -3.59 3.13 -0.92
N ARG A 16 -4.31 2.14 -1.47
CA ARG A 16 -3.73 1.07 -2.31
C ARG A 16 -2.87 1.60 -3.45
N VAL A 17 -3.41 2.60 -4.16
CA VAL A 17 -2.73 3.19 -5.31
C VAL A 17 -1.50 3.95 -4.85
N VAL A 18 -1.59 4.76 -3.80
CA VAL A 18 -0.44 5.45 -3.22
C VAL A 18 0.63 4.45 -2.80
N ASP A 19 0.25 3.36 -2.12
CA ASP A 19 1.17 2.30 -1.69
C ASP A 19 1.90 1.67 -2.88
N GLN A 20 1.21 1.46 -4.00
CA GLN A 20 1.83 0.95 -5.24
C GLN A 20 2.85 1.92 -5.82
N PHE A 21 2.57 3.23 -5.81
CA PHE A 21 3.53 4.24 -6.29
C PHE A 21 4.76 4.33 -5.37
N THR A 22 4.56 4.28 -4.05
CA THR A 22 5.65 4.37 -3.07
C THR A 22 6.50 3.10 -3.04
N GLU A 23 5.88 1.93 -3.18
CA GLU A 23 6.55 0.64 -3.36
C GLU A 23 7.53 0.66 -4.52
N GLN A 24 7.14 1.29 -5.63
CA GLN A 24 7.96 1.37 -6.83
C GLN A 24 8.96 2.53 -6.81
N GLY A 25 8.96 3.36 -5.76
CA GLY A 25 9.80 4.56 -5.65
C GLY A 25 9.52 5.56 -6.77
N LEU A 26 8.25 5.67 -7.19
CA LEU A 26 7.87 6.56 -8.29
C LEU A 26 7.62 7.98 -7.78
N MET A 27 7.88 8.94 -8.67
CA MET A 27 7.38 10.31 -8.54
C MET A 27 5.94 10.38 -9.04
N PHE A 28 5.04 11.01 -8.29
CA PHE A 28 3.64 11.11 -8.69
C PHE A 28 2.95 12.35 -8.13
N THR A 29 1.86 12.76 -8.78
CA THR A 29 0.95 13.79 -8.26
C THR A 29 -0.37 13.14 -7.82
N ALA A 30 -1.20 13.90 -7.08
CA ALA A 30 -2.56 13.47 -6.78
C ALA A 30 -3.42 13.21 -8.05
N LEU A 31 -3.04 13.79 -9.20
CA LEU A 31 -3.72 13.55 -10.46
C LEU A 31 -3.46 12.14 -10.98
N ASP A 32 -2.20 11.68 -10.93
CA ASP A 32 -1.81 10.32 -11.32
C ASP A 32 -2.56 9.29 -10.47
N VAL A 33 -2.54 9.47 -9.15
CA VAL A 33 -3.29 8.62 -8.21
C VAL A 33 -4.77 8.62 -8.59
N SER A 34 -5.37 9.79 -8.81
CA SER A 34 -6.80 9.85 -9.18
C SER A 34 -7.12 9.18 -10.51
N ASN A 35 -6.19 9.19 -11.47
CA ASN A 35 -6.38 8.51 -12.76
C ASN A 35 -6.31 6.98 -12.62
N VAL A 36 -5.46 6.46 -11.72
CA VAL A 36 -5.44 5.03 -11.40
C VAL A 36 -6.66 4.63 -10.58
N VAL A 37 -7.03 5.41 -9.55
CA VAL A 37 -8.25 5.16 -8.73
C VAL A 37 -9.50 5.10 -9.61
N LYS A 38 -9.62 5.94 -10.64
CA LYS A 38 -10.75 5.92 -11.57
C LYS A 38 -10.86 4.64 -12.41
N LYS A 39 -9.79 3.85 -12.55
CA LYS A 39 -9.86 2.55 -13.22
C LYS A 39 -10.78 1.59 -12.45
N SER A 40 -10.64 1.58 -11.11
CA SER A 40 -11.44 0.74 -10.22
C SER A 40 -12.71 1.44 -9.71
N LEU A 41 -12.67 2.77 -9.51
CA LEU A 41 -13.77 3.60 -9.03
C LEU A 41 -14.15 4.68 -10.06
N ARG A 42 -14.77 4.25 -11.15
CA ARG A 42 -15.05 5.07 -12.34
C ARG A 42 -15.79 6.38 -12.10
N GLN A 43 -16.58 6.49 -11.04
CA GLN A 43 -17.40 7.68 -10.75
C GLN A 43 -16.66 8.77 -9.93
N VAL A 44 -15.47 8.46 -9.40
CA VAL A 44 -14.75 9.34 -8.48
C VAL A 44 -14.14 10.54 -9.20
N ARG A 45 -14.28 11.72 -8.62
CA ARG A 45 -13.69 12.96 -9.14
C ARG A 45 -12.33 13.21 -8.49
N HIS A 46 -11.43 13.86 -9.23
CA HIS A 46 -10.10 14.22 -8.72
C HIS A 46 -10.16 15.03 -7.41
N ARG A 47 -11.12 15.95 -7.29
CA ARG A 47 -11.32 16.77 -6.07
C ARG A 47 -11.66 15.96 -4.82
N GLU A 48 -12.12 14.71 -4.98
CA GLU A 48 -12.44 13.79 -3.88
C GLU A 48 -11.21 12.97 -3.47
N VAL A 49 -10.33 12.65 -4.43
CA VAL A 49 -9.09 11.88 -4.19
C VAL A 49 -7.95 12.75 -3.69
N ALA A 50 -7.80 13.96 -4.23
CA ALA A 50 -6.66 14.81 -3.92
C ALA A 50 -6.50 15.17 -2.42
N PRO A 51 -7.57 15.44 -1.66
CA PRO A 51 -7.47 15.62 -0.22
C PRO A 51 -6.96 14.36 0.50
N LEU A 52 -7.43 13.17 0.10
CA LEU A 52 -7.01 11.90 0.72
C LEU A 52 -5.52 11.63 0.48
N VAL A 53 -4.98 11.96 -0.70
CA VAL A 53 -3.53 11.83 -0.96
C VAL A 53 -2.72 12.75 -0.05
N ARG A 54 -3.23 13.95 0.27
CA ARG A 54 -2.56 14.88 1.21
C ARG A 54 -2.62 14.36 2.63
N GLU A 55 -3.80 13.89 3.05
CA GLU A 55 -4.01 13.26 4.36
C GLU A 55 -3.06 12.07 4.54
N LEU A 56 -2.97 11.16 3.56
CA LEU A 56 -2.04 10.03 3.60
C LEU A 56 -0.56 10.44 3.70
N PHE A 57 -0.18 11.59 3.14
CA PHE A 57 1.17 12.11 3.32
C PHE A 57 1.38 12.69 4.72
N GLU A 58 0.37 13.39 5.25
CA GLU A 58 0.39 14.02 6.58
C GLU A 58 0.32 12.99 7.72
N GLU A 59 -0.23 11.80 7.46
CA GLU A 59 -0.25 10.64 8.36
C GLU A 59 0.96 9.70 8.20
N ASP A 60 2.02 10.13 7.51
CA ASP A 60 3.21 9.31 7.21
C ASP A 60 2.93 8.00 6.45
N GLY A 61 1.77 7.91 5.77
CA GLY A 61 1.35 6.76 4.98
C GLY A 61 2.27 6.46 3.80
N MET A 62 2.99 7.47 3.30
CA MET A 62 3.99 7.33 2.22
C MET A 62 5.40 6.98 2.71
N GLY A 63 5.61 6.98 4.03
CA GLY A 63 6.92 6.79 4.67
C GLY A 63 7.78 8.06 4.71
N ASP A 64 8.72 8.08 5.65
CA ASP A 64 9.52 9.26 6.01
C ASP A 64 10.48 9.74 4.92
N ASP A 65 10.78 8.88 3.94
CA ASP A 65 11.68 9.16 2.82
C ASP A 65 11.00 9.88 1.66
N TYR A 66 9.66 9.90 1.65
CA TYR A 66 8.90 10.69 0.70
C TYR A 66 8.80 12.14 1.17
N GLN A 67 8.92 13.07 0.22
CA GLN A 67 8.68 14.49 0.42
C GLN A 67 7.76 15.03 -0.67
N ARG A 68 7.28 16.27 -0.49
CA ARG A 68 6.44 16.95 -1.48
C ARG A 68 7.06 18.26 -1.95
N THR A 69 7.11 18.45 -3.26
CA THR A 69 7.56 19.70 -3.90
C THR A 69 6.42 20.31 -4.71
N LEU A 70 6.23 21.63 -4.61
CA LEU A 70 5.24 22.33 -5.43
C LEU A 70 5.78 22.49 -6.85
N ILE A 71 5.05 21.99 -7.84
CA ILE A 71 5.40 22.07 -9.25
C ILE A 71 4.29 22.73 -10.07
N ASP A 72 4.67 23.36 -11.18
CA ASP A 72 3.72 23.79 -12.20
C ASP A 72 3.32 22.59 -13.08
N VAL A 73 2.02 22.42 -13.28
CA VAL A 73 1.39 21.42 -14.14
C VAL A 73 0.42 22.10 -15.12
N MET A 74 0.15 21.44 -16.25
CA MET A 74 -0.77 21.97 -17.27
C MET A 74 -2.18 21.42 -17.08
N ALA A 75 -3.05 22.18 -16.43
CA ALA A 75 -4.45 21.80 -16.30
C ALA A 75 -5.17 21.92 -17.65
N GLY A 76 -5.61 20.79 -18.19
CA GLY A 76 -6.40 20.77 -19.44
C GLY A 76 -5.63 21.27 -20.67
N GLY A 77 -4.29 21.24 -20.63
CA GLY A 77 -3.41 21.68 -21.73
C GLY A 77 -3.44 23.20 -22.01
N LYS A 78 -4.12 24.02 -21.20
CA LYS A 78 -4.35 25.44 -21.50
C LYS A 78 -3.96 26.40 -20.39
N SER A 79 -4.03 26.00 -19.12
CA SER A 79 -3.67 26.87 -17.99
C SER A 79 -2.68 26.20 -17.06
N LYS A 80 -1.65 26.95 -16.65
CA LYS A 80 -0.75 26.54 -15.57
C LYS A 80 -1.54 26.45 -14.27
N ALA A 81 -1.43 25.33 -13.59
CA ALA A 81 -1.92 25.10 -12.24
C ALA A 81 -0.76 24.59 -11.38
N GLN A 82 -0.87 24.72 -10.06
CA GLN A 82 0.13 24.19 -9.15
C GLN A 82 -0.36 22.86 -8.55
N ALA A 83 0.56 21.91 -8.44
CA ALA A 83 0.33 20.62 -7.81
C ALA A 83 1.51 20.22 -6.93
N PHE A 84 1.25 19.41 -5.92
CA PHE A 84 2.31 18.75 -5.17
C PHE A 84 2.77 17.51 -5.95
N LEU A 85 4.08 17.43 -6.19
CA LEU A 85 4.78 16.24 -6.61
C LEU A 85 5.30 15.52 -5.37
N TYR A 86 4.91 14.26 -5.19
CA TYR A 86 5.40 13.37 -4.16
C TYR A 86 6.53 12.52 -4.74
N HIS A 87 7.66 12.47 -4.05
CA HIS A 87 8.86 11.79 -4.54
C HIS A 87 9.82 11.45 -3.39
N LEU A 88 10.79 10.56 -3.62
CA LEU A 88 11.83 10.28 -2.64
C LEU A 88 12.77 11.50 -2.49
N LYS A 89 13.36 11.68 -1.31
CA LYS A 89 14.36 12.73 -1.03
C LYS A 89 15.55 12.73 -2.00
N THR A 90 15.88 11.57 -2.57
CA THR A 90 16.97 11.36 -3.53
C THR A 90 16.60 11.75 -4.95
N ASP A 91 15.31 11.83 -5.27
CA ASP A 91 14.83 12.11 -6.62
C ASP A 91 14.88 13.61 -6.90
N ASN A 92 15.22 13.96 -8.14
CA ASN A 92 15.17 15.34 -8.59
C ASN A 92 13.77 15.65 -9.16
N PRO A 93 13.00 16.59 -8.57
CA PRO A 93 11.67 16.96 -9.06
C PRO A 93 11.62 17.37 -10.54
N GLN A 94 12.75 17.80 -11.10
CA GLN A 94 12.81 18.26 -12.49
C GLN A 94 12.90 17.10 -13.49
N GLN A 95 13.12 15.87 -13.02
CA GLN A 95 13.01 14.66 -13.82
C GLN A 95 11.55 14.24 -14.05
N TYR A 96 10.60 14.86 -13.35
CA TYR A 96 9.18 14.72 -13.67
C TYR A 96 8.89 15.54 -14.93
N ASP A 97 8.88 14.87 -16.08
CA ASP A 97 8.95 15.49 -17.41
C ASP A 97 7.66 16.24 -17.82
N ASP A 98 7.74 17.00 -18.92
CA ASP A 98 6.62 17.79 -19.42
C ASP A 98 5.43 16.93 -19.90
N ASP A 99 5.68 15.69 -20.35
CA ASP A 99 4.64 14.74 -20.74
C ASP A 99 3.85 14.27 -19.50
N GLN A 100 4.52 14.05 -18.38
CA GLN A 100 3.93 13.74 -17.09
C GLN A 100 3.22 14.95 -16.48
N ARG A 101 3.76 16.16 -16.64
CA ARG A 101 3.14 17.42 -16.18
C ARG A 101 1.92 17.84 -16.99
N SER A 102 1.79 17.33 -18.21
CA SER A 102 0.67 17.63 -19.13
C SER A 102 -0.43 16.57 -19.14
N LYS A 103 -0.33 15.54 -18.28
CA LYS A 103 -1.35 14.50 -18.15
C LYS A 103 -2.73 15.10 -17.90
N LEU A 104 -3.70 14.63 -18.69
CA LEU A 104 -5.09 15.03 -18.56
C LEU A 104 -5.80 14.19 -17.49
N ALA A 105 -6.73 14.83 -16.77
CA ALA A 105 -7.63 14.12 -15.87
C ALA A 105 -8.58 13.24 -16.69
N LEU A 106 -8.63 11.94 -16.38
CA LEU A 106 -9.67 11.07 -16.93
C LEU A 106 -11.04 11.55 -16.45
N ALA A 107 -11.99 11.72 -17.37
CA ALA A 107 -13.36 12.06 -16.98
C ALA A 107 -13.99 10.89 -16.18
N PRO A 108 -14.85 11.14 -15.19
CA PRO A 108 -15.59 10.08 -14.52
C PRO A 108 -16.41 9.29 -15.56
N VAL A 109 -16.23 7.98 -15.60
CA VAL A 109 -17.00 7.11 -16.49
C VAL A 109 -18.26 6.69 -15.74
N VAL A 110 -19.43 7.05 -16.27
CA VAL A 110 -20.71 6.66 -15.68
C VAL A 110 -20.96 5.18 -16.00
N SER A 111 -20.69 4.32 -15.01
CA SER A 111 -21.14 2.93 -14.85
C SER A 111 -20.75 1.87 -15.90
N ALA A 112 -19.88 0.95 -15.49
CA ALA A 112 -20.07 -0.52 -15.57
C ALA A 112 -18.96 -1.21 -14.75
N SER A 113 -19.40 -1.99 -13.75
CA SER A 113 -18.71 -3.04 -12.95
C SER A 113 -17.31 -2.80 -12.38
N SER A 114 -17.21 -2.96 -11.06
CA SER A 114 -15.99 -2.99 -10.24
C SER A 114 -15.53 -4.44 -10.06
N ASP A 115 -14.36 -4.80 -10.58
CA ASP A 115 -13.87 -6.20 -10.56
C ASP A 115 -12.34 -6.30 -10.38
N ASP A 116 -11.76 -5.48 -9.51
CA ASP A 116 -10.29 -5.38 -9.31
C ASP A 116 -9.78 -5.97 -7.97
N ASP A 117 -10.58 -6.82 -7.29
CA ASP A 117 -10.20 -7.43 -6.00
C ASP A 117 -9.86 -8.94 -6.09
N LEU A 118 -9.66 -9.49 -7.29
CA LEU A 118 -9.37 -10.92 -7.55
C LEU A 118 -8.15 -11.01 -8.49
N ALA A 119 -7.08 -11.74 -8.19
CA ALA A 119 -7.10 -13.17 -7.99
C ALA A 119 -5.89 -13.64 -7.16
N LEU A 120 -6.07 -13.81 -5.86
CA LEU A 120 -5.28 -14.79 -5.12
C LEU A 120 -6.02 -16.12 -5.22
N ASP A 121 -5.30 -17.19 -5.56
CA ASP A 121 -5.86 -18.54 -5.57
C ASP A 121 -6.52 -18.82 -4.22
N PRO A 122 -7.79 -19.24 -4.16
CA PRO A 122 -8.44 -19.57 -2.89
C PRO A 122 -7.73 -20.69 -2.11
N ASN A 123 -6.79 -21.42 -2.72
CA ASN A 123 -6.00 -22.47 -2.09
C ASN A 123 -4.53 -22.07 -1.88
N ILE A 124 -4.19 -20.78 -1.99
CA ILE A 124 -2.83 -20.32 -1.73
C ILE A 124 -2.43 -20.62 -0.27
N GLN A 125 -1.35 -21.37 -0.09
CA GLN A 125 -0.72 -21.64 1.21
C GLN A 125 0.57 -20.86 1.38
N GLU A 126 1.23 -20.50 0.29
CA GLU A 126 2.49 -19.78 0.27
C GLU A 126 2.44 -18.67 -0.76
N LEU A 127 3.03 -17.53 -0.43
CA LEU A 127 3.16 -16.38 -1.31
C LEU A 127 4.56 -15.80 -1.18
N GLU A 128 5.31 -15.77 -2.28
CA GLU A 128 6.56 -15.01 -2.34
C GLU A 128 6.24 -13.51 -2.20
N LEU A 129 6.93 -12.86 -1.27
CA LEU A 129 6.83 -11.44 -1.01
C LEU A 129 8.12 -10.75 -1.40
N GLN A 130 7.98 -9.59 -2.04
CA GLN A 130 9.12 -8.74 -2.32
C GLN A 130 9.03 -7.49 -1.45
N PRO A 131 10.11 -7.11 -0.74
CA PRO A 131 10.18 -5.81 -0.09
C PRO A 131 10.00 -4.71 -1.13
N GLY A 132 9.14 -3.74 -0.84
CA GLY A 132 9.05 -2.53 -1.64
C GLY A 132 10.35 -1.72 -1.58
N LYS A 133 10.51 -0.74 -2.46
CA LYS A 133 11.64 0.21 -2.39
C LYS A 133 11.63 1.07 -1.12
N ASP A 134 10.48 1.18 -0.46
CA ASP A 134 10.33 1.76 0.88
C ASP A 134 10.81 0.82 2.00
N GLY A 135 11.25 -0.39 1.65
CA GLY A 135 11.76 -1.42 2.55
C GLY A 135 10.68 -2.14 3.37
N ARG A 136 9.39 -1.93 3.07
CA ARG A 136 8.27 -2.58 3.77
C ARG A 136 7.82 -3.82 3.01
N LEU A 137 7.37 -4.84 3.75
CA LEU A 137 6.67 -6.00 3.17
C LEU A 137 5.16 -5.77 3.21
N ARG A 138 4.48 -6.23 2.16
CA ARG A 138 3.03 -6.05 1.96
C ARG A 138 2.38 -7.42 1.94
N ILE A 139 1.59 -7.72 2.97
CA ILE A 139 0.93 -9.01 3.12
C ILE A 139 -0.55 -8.85 2.77
N PRO A 140 -1.08 -9.60 1.78
CA PRO A 140 -2.50 -9.58 1.48
C PRO A 140 -3.35 -9.99 2.68
N ARG A 141 -4.36 -9.19 3.01
CA ARG A 141 -5.33 -9.49 4.08
C ARG A 141 -6.03 -10.83 3.84
N LYS A 142 -6.25 -11.21 2.57
CA LYS A 142 -6.82 -12.53 2.23
C LYS A 142 -5.92 -13.68 2.70
N LEU A 143 -4.60 -13.51 2.66
CA LEU A 143 -3.64 -14.51 3.14
C LEU A 143 -3.70 -14.62 4.67
N LEU A 144 -3.77 -13.49 5.38
CA LEU A 144 -3.97 -13.44 6.83
C LEU A 144 -5.31 -14.09 7.25
N GLN A 145 -6.39 -13.78 6.55
CA GLN A 145 -7.71 -14.39 6.79
C GLN A 145 -7.70 -15.91 6.60
N LYS A 146 -6.91 -16.40 5.63
CA LYS A 146 -6.70 -17.84 5.42
C LYS A 146 -5.95 -18.50 6.56
N ALA A 147 -4.99 -17.80 7.15
CA ALA A 147 -4.30 -18.21 8.37
C ALA A 147 -5.14 -18.04 9.65
N GLY A 148 -6.45 -17.77 9.55
CA GLY A 148 -7.32 -17.59 10.71
C GLY A 148 -7.13 -16.27 11.47
N VAL A 149 -6.36 -15.33 10.90
CA VAL A 149 -6.13 -13.98 11.42
C VAL A 149 -7.23 -13.06 10.90
N LEU A 150 -8.26 -12.83 11.71
CA LEU A 150 -9.50 -12.15 11.32
C LEU A 150 -9.66 -10.75 11.93
N GLY A 151 -8.93 -10.46 13.02
CA GLY A 151 -8.98 -9.21 13.75
C GLY A 151 -8.33 -8.05 13.00
N GLU A 152 -8.49 -6.84 13.54
CA GLU A 152 -7.86 -5.62 13.00
C GLU A 152 -6.52 -5.29 13.67
N ASP A 153 -6.31 -5.81 14.89
CA ASP A 153 -5.08 -5.69 15.67
C ASP A 153 -4.29 -7.00 15.52
N ILE A 154 -3.14 -6.92 14.86
CA ILE A 154 -2.25 -8.06 14.58
C ILE A 154 -1.04 -7.98 15.50
N GLU A 155 -0.71 -9.07 16.17
CA GLU A 155 0.51 -9.18 16.96
C GLU A 155 1.59 -9.92 16.16
N LEU A 156 2.81 -9.40 16.25
CA LEU A 156 4.00 -9.93 15.58
C LEU A 156 4.90 -10.58 16.63
N PHE A 157 5.37 -11.80 16.37
CA PHE A 157 6.30 -12.56 17.20
C PHE A 157 7.52 -12.95 16.38
N LEU A 158 8.67 -13.11 17.06
CA LEU A 158 9.86 -13.71 16.45
C LEU A 158 9.79 -15.22 16.70
N VAL A 159 9.95 -16.03 15.66
CA VAL A 159 10.04 -17.48 15.83
C VAL A 159 11.43 -17.82 16.38
N ALA A 160 11.50 -18.76 17.32
CA ALA A 160 12.77 -19.19 17.89
C ALA A 160 13.77 -19.63 16.79
N ASP A 161 15.06 -19.34 17.00
CA ASP A 161 16.19 -19.76 16.16
C ASP A 161 16.33 -19.11 14.77
N GLY A 162 15.58 -18.05 14.43
CA GLY A 162 15.70 -17.39 13.12
C GLY A 162 15.19 -15.94 13.03
N PRO A 163 15.28 -15.32 11.84
CA PRO A 163 14.66 -14.02 11.54
C PRO A 163 13.14 -14.14 11.29
N ASP A 164 12.60 -15.35 11.31
CA ASP A 164 11.23 -15.64 10.92
C ASP A 164 10.23 -15.00 11.88
N LEU A 165 9.09 -14.60 11.31
CA LEU A 165 8.07 -13.84 12.00
C LEU A 165 6.75 -14.57 11.97
N GLN A 166 6.05 -14.59 13.11
CA GLN A 166 4.69 -15.10 13.19
C GLN A 166 3.71 -13.93 13.37
N LEU A 167 2.63 -13.94 12.59
CA LEU A 167 1.55 -12.96 12.63
C LEU A 167 0.26 -13.64 13.08
N VAL A 168 -0.33 -13.12 14.14
CA VAL A 168 -1.56 -13.66 14.74
C VAL A 168 -2.51 -12.55 15.17
N ASP A 169 -3.77 -12.90 15.42
CA ASP A 169 -4.69 -11.97 16.09
C ASP A 169 -4.17 -11.62 17.49
N LYS A 170 -4.44 -10.40 17.92
CA LYS A 170 -4.14 -9.94 19.29
C LYS A 170 -4.64 -10.94 20.35
N GLY A 171 -3.72 -11.37 21.22
CA GLY A 171 -3.99 -12.30 22.32
C GLY A 171 -4.02 -13.78 21.92
N LYS A 172 -3.71 -14.11 20.66
CA LYS A 172 -3.56 -15.51 20.18
C LYS A 172 -2.10 -15.92 19.96
N GLY A 173 -1.14 -15.17 20.49
CA GLY A 173 0.28 -15.48 20.40
C GLY A 173 0.71 -16.74 21.16
N PRO A 174 1.96 -17.18 20.95
CA PRO A 174 2.55 -18.30 21.67
C PRO A 174 2.48 -18.09 23.19
N ALA A 175 2.23 -19.17 23.92
CA ALA A 175 2.08 -19.11 25.36
C ALA A 175 3.41 -18.72 26.05
N GLY A 176 3.39 -17.60 26.77
CA GLY A 176 4.55 -17.12 27.52
C GLY A 176 5.49 -16.21 26.74
N GLU A 177 5.18 -15.90 25.49
CA GLU A 177 5.93 -14.96 24.67
C GLU A 177 5.23 -13.60 24.60
N ALA A 178 6.02 -12.52 24.56
CA ALA A 178 5.52 -11.17 24.37
C ALA A 178 5.67 -10.78 22.90
N PRO A 179 4.67 -10.12 22.30
CA PRO A 179 4.77 -9.66 20.92
C PRO A 179 5.87 -8.62 20.79
N ILE A 180 6.65 -8.69 19.70
CA ILE A 180 7.67 -7.69 19.36
C ILE A 180 7.04 -6.43 18.76
N ALA A 181 5.81 -6.54 18.23
CA ALA A 181 5.03 -5.40 17.76
C ALA A 181 3.52 -5.69 17.73
N ALA A 182 2.73 -4.63 17.77
CA ALA A 182 1.32 -4.65 17.41
C ALA A 182 1.13 -3.81 16.13
N LEU A 183 0.57 -4.41 15.10
CA LEU A 183 0.32 -3.83 13.80
C LEU A 183 -1.19 -3.66 13.61
N ARG A 184 -1.56 -2.67 12.79
CA ARG A 184 -2.92 -2.48 12.32
C ARG A 184 -2.92 -2.45 10.81
N TYR A 185 -4.04 -2.86 10.21
CA TYR A 185 -4.23 -2.68 8.78
C TYR A 185 -4.17 -1.20 8.44
N ALA A 186 -3.08 -0.81 7.79
CA ALA A 186 -3.05 0.46 7.08
C ALA A 186 -4.07 0.43 5.94
N HIS A 187 -4.28 -0.71 5.28
CA HIS A 187 -5.14 -0.83 4.11
C HIS A 187 -6.20 -1.93 4.31
N PRO A 188 -7.46 -1.76 3.83
CA PRO A 188 -8.51 -2.78 3.99
C PRO A 188 -8.18 -4.15 3.39
N SER A 189 -7.19 -4.24 2.50
CA SER A 189 -6.74 -5.49 1.88
C SER A 189 -5.26 -5.83 2.09
N LEU A 190 -4.47 -5.01 2.80
CA LEU A 190 -3.03 -5.24 2.99
C LEU A 190 -2.60 -4.88 4.41
N LEU A 191 -1.78 -5.74 5.00
CA LEU A 191 -1.01 -5.44 6.20
C LEU A 191 0.40 -5.02 5.77
N HIS A 192 0.89 -3.93 6.34
CA HIS A 192 2.27 -3.49 6.15
C HIS A 192 3.13 -3.99 7.29
N LEU A 193 4.21 -4.69 6.96
CA LEU A 193 5.27 -5.03 7.90
C LEU A 193 6.37 -3.97 7.82
N PRO A 194 6.60 -3.19 8.90
CA PRO A 194 7.60 -2.13 8.91
C PRO A 194 9.00 -2.61 8.56
N ARG A 195 9.78 -1.74 7.91
CA ARG A 195 11.16 -2.01 7.45
C ARG A 195 12.06 -2.62 8.52
N GLN A 196 11.93 -2.21 9.77
CA GLN A 196 12.73 -2.74 10.88
C GLN A 196 12.55 -4.25 11.11
N PHE A 197 11.40 -4.81 10.75
CA PHE A 197 11.13 -6.26 10.82
C PHE A 197 11.46 -6.97 9.51
N VAL A 198 11.63 -6.24 8.41
CA VAL A 198 12.08 -6.79 7.11
C VAL A 198 13.60 -6.82 7.02
N TYR A 199 14.28 -5.88 7.68
CA TYR A 199 15.73 -5.71 7.63
C TYR A 199 16.55 -6.98 7.96
N PRO A 200 16.12 -7.88 8.86
CA PRO A 200 16.86 -9.12 9.12
C PRO A 200 16.93 -10.09 7.92
N PHE A 201 16.02 -10.00 6.95
CA PHE A 201 16.01 -10.86 5.76
C PHE A 201 16.98 -10.36 4.69
N ASP A 202 17.66 -11.29 4.02
CA ASP A 202 18.51 -11.02 2.86
C ASP A 202 17.65 -10.50 1.69
N PRO A 203 17.87 -9.26 1.21
CA PRO A 203 17.07 -8.67 0.14
C PRO A 203 17.25 -9.36 -1.21
N ASP A 204 18.32 -10.14 -1.38
CA ASP A 204 18.57 -10.92 -2.60
C ASP A 204 17.99 -12.34 -2.50
N SER A 205 17.36 -12.68 -1.37
CA SER A 205 16.72 -13.97 -1.12
C SER A 205 15.18 -13.89 -1.20
N GLU A 206 14.55 -15.04 -1.45
CA GLU A 206 13.10 -15.16 -1.40
C GLU A 206 12.60 -14.99 0.04
N ILE A 207 11.63 -14.10 0.23
CA ILE A 207 10.86 -13.99 1.48
C ILE A 207 9.49 -14.59 1.21
N ILE A 208 9.09 -15.58 2.00
CA ILE A 208 7.87 -16.36 1.78
C ILE A 208 6.91 -16.09 2.94
N ALA A 209 5.67 -15.76 2.62
CA ALA A 209 4.57 -15.80 3.57
C ALA A 209 3.84 -17.14 3.48
N ARG A 210 3.89 -17.93 4.54
CA ARG A 210 3.34 -19.28 4.63
C ARG A 210 2.19 -19.34 5.63
N VAL A 211 1.10 -19.98 5.24
CA VAL A 211 -0.09 -20.21 6.06
C VAL A 211 0.00 -21.59 6.70
N ASP A 212 -0.14 -21.64 8.02
CA ASP A 212 -0.24 -22.87 8.81
C ASP A 212 -1.40 -22.78 9.82
N ASP A 213 -1.69 -23.87 10.52
CA ASP A 213 -2.74 -23.98 11.55
C ASP A 213 -2.50 -23.04 12.75
N GLU A 214 -1.26 -22.62 12.98
CA GLU A 214 -0.85 -21.73 14.06
C GLU A 214 -0.84 -20.23 13.68
N GLY A 215 -1.06 -19.90 12.40
CA GLY A 215 -1.09 -18.53 11.92
C GLY A 215 -0.34 -18.32 10.60
N LEU A 216 0.04 -17.06 10.35
CA LEU A 216 0.83 -16.71 9.17
C LEU A 216 2.30 -16.52 9.56
N PHE A 217 3.18 -17.23 8.89
CA PHE A 217 4.63 -17.12 9.05
C PHE A 217 5.23 -16.32 7.89
N VAL A 218 6.20 -15.47 8.17
CA VAL A 218 7.04 -14.80 7.17
C VAL A 218 8.46 -15.28 7.38
N GLU A 219 8.96 -16.00 6.40
CA GLU A 219 10.23 -16.72 6.44
C GLU A 219 11.16 -16.19 5.36
N GLY A 220 12.46 -16.22 5.61
CA GLY A 220 13.45 -15.81 4.62
C GLY A 220 14.86 -16.05 5.11
N MET A 221 15.83 -16.05 4.18
CA MET A 221 17.22 -16.22 4.58
C MET A 221 17.68 -15.02 5.43
N PRO A 222 18.39 -15.26 6.55
CA PRO A 222 18.97 -14.17 7.32
C PRO A 222 20.09 -13.49 6.52
N ARG A 223 20.24 -12.17 6.73
CA ARG A 223 21.42 -11.42 6.28
C ARG A 223 22.72 -11.87 6.93
#